data_AF-A0A3C1S699-F1
#
_entry.id   AF-A0A3C1S699-F1
#
_cell.length_a   1.000
_cell.length_b   1.000
_cell.length_c   1.000
_cell.angle_alpha   90.00
_cell.angle_beta   90.00
_cell.angle_gamma   90.00
#
_symmetry.space_group_name_H-M   'P 1'
#
loop_
_entity.id
_entity.type
_entity.pdbx_description
1 polymer ?
#
loop_
_entity_poly.entity_id
_entity_poly.type
_entity_poly.pdbx_seq_one_letter_code
_entity_poly.pdbx_strand_id
1 'polypeptide(L)'
;MYPQLINMMYHKEHCDLHIEVISIPANVCRSCRYRIIPGKIAKYIDSLVDPLFESVNRQEDKILPTPHIDIQFPIVDRAVYAQ
;
A
#
# COMPACT_ATOMS: atom_id res chain seq x y z
N MET A 1 -10.13 -4.22 18.77
CA MET A 1 -9.42 -3.45 17.72
C MET A 1 -10.27 -2.25 17.35
N TYR A 2 -9.74 -1.27 16.61
CA TYR A 2 -10.53 -0.15 16.11
C TYR A 2 -10.16 0.16 14.66
N PRO A 3 -11.13 0.58 13.83
CA PRO A 3 -10.87 0.97 12.45
C PRO A 3 -10.04 2.25 12.42
N GLN A 4 -9.00 2.26 11.60
CA GLN A 4 -8.13 3.40 11.38
C GLN A 4 -7.59 3.37 9.95
N LEU A 5 -7.38 4.55 9.36
CA LEU A 5 -6.64 4.71 8.11
C LEU A 5 -5.14 4.73 8.44
N ILE A 6 -4.36 3.85 7.81
CA ILE A 6 -2.91 3.74 7.99
C ILE A 6 -2.19 3.98 6.66
N ASN A 7 -0.91 4.35 6.70
CA ASN A 7 -0.05 4.33 5.53
C ASN A 7 0.91 3.15 5.61
N MET A 8 1.28 2.61 4.45
CA MET A 8 2.30 1.56 4.35
C MET A 8 3.23 1.79 3.17
N MET A 9 4.52 1.63 3.44
CA MET A 9 5.58 1.64 2.44
C MET A 9 5.80 0.21 1.94
N TYR A 10 5.75 0.03 0.62
CA TYR A 10 6.02 -1.22 -0.07
C TYR A 10 7.42 -1.15 -0.68
N HIS A 11 8.19 -2.21 -0.44
CA HIS A 11 9.50 -2.44 -1.04
C HIS A 11 9.52 -3.87 -1.59
N LYS A 12 10.25 -4.07 -2.68
CA LYS A 12 10.49 -5.40 -3.25
C LYS A 12 12.00 -5.65 -3.24
N GLU A 13 12.40 -6.87 -2.90
CA GLU A 13 13.80 -7.25 -2.92
C GLU A 13 14.40 -6.99 -4.31
N HIS A 14 15.60 -6.42 -4.34
CA HIS A 14 16.32 -6.05 -5.56
C HIS A 14 15.62 -4.99 -6.45
N CYS A 15 14.64 -4.25 -5.91
CA CYS A 15 14.02 -3.13 -6.59
C CYS A 15 14.11 -1.86 -5.74
N ASP A 16 14.75 -0.82 -6.27
CA ASP A 16 14.87 0.48 -5.59
C ASP A 16 13.58 1.31 -5.62
N LEU A 17 12.49 0.74 -6.17
CA LEU A 17 11.20 1.41 -6.26
C LEU A 17 10.56 1.49 -4.89
N HIS A 18 10.22 2.71 -4.46
CA HIS A 18 9.52 2.95 -3.22
C HIS A 18 8.09 3.37 -3.52
N ILE A 19 7.12 2.62 -2.99
CA ILE A 19 5.69 2.90 -3.17
C ILE A 19 5.05 3.09 -1.80
N GLU A 20 4.57 4.30 -1.51
CA GLU A 20 3.76 4.57 -0.32
C GLU A 20 2.28 4.45 -0.68
N VAL A 21 1.55 3.57 0.00
CA VAL A 21 0.10 3.47 -0.10
C VAL A 21 -0.52 4.18 1.10
N ILE A 22 -1.26 5.25 0.82
CA ILE A 22 -1.75 6.22 1.80
C ILE A 22 -3.23 5.94 2.10
N SER A 23 -3.62 6.07 3.37
CA SER A 23 -5.02 5.93 3.83
C SER A 23 -5.64 4.53 3.65
N ILE A 24 -4.88 3.46 3.89
CA ILE A 24 -5.37 2.08 3.88
C ILE A 24 -6.32 1.84 5.06
N PRO A 25 -7.54 1.34 4.84
CA PRO A 25 -8.43 0.93 5.93
C PRO A 25 -7.89 -0.34 6.61
N ALA A 26 -7.60 -0.23 7.91
CA ALA A 26 -7.09 -1.31 8.73
C ALA A 26 -7.73 -1.32 10.13
N ASN A 27 -7.69 -2.47 10.77
CA ASN A 27 -8.04 -2.64 12.18
C ASN A 27 -6.77 -2.59 13.03
N VAL A 28 -6.68 -1.62 13.93
CA VAL A 28 -5.50 -1.42 14.78
C VAL A 28 -5.81 -1.88 16.21
N CYS A 29 -4.88 -2.61 16.82
CA CYS A 29 -4.93 -2.94 18.23
C CYS A 29 -4.65 -1.70 19.08
N ARG A 30 -5.51 -1.40 20.06
CA ARG A 30 -5.30 -0.26 20.97
C ARG A 30 -4.05 -0.42 21.84
N SER A 31 -3.77 -1.65 22.27
CA SER A 31 -2.72 -1.93 23.24
C SER A 31 -1.33 -2.09 22.60
N CYS A 32 -1.20 -2.93 21.57
CA CYS A 32 0.08 -3.25 20.95
C CYS A 32 0.31 -2.62 19.57
N ARG A 33 -0.64 -1.81 19.07
CA ARG A 33 -0.59 -1.17 17.73
C ARG A 33 -0.47 -2.14 16.55
N TYR A 34 -0.68 -3.44 16.78
CA TYR A 34 -0.75 -4.44 15.71
C TYR A 34 -1.86 -4.08 14.71
N ARG A 35 -1.56 -4.20 13.42
CA ARG A 35 -2.41 -3.74 12.32
C ARG A 35 -2.90 -4.94 11.52
N ILE A 36 -4.20 -5.04 11.30
CA ILE A 36 -4.81 -6.07 10.45
C ILE A 36 -5.46 -5.38 9.27
N ILE A 37 -5.01 -5.73 8.07
CA ILE A 37 -5.59 -5.26 6.81
C ILE A 37 -6.56 -6.32 6.32
N PRO A 38 -7.81 -5.96 5.97
CA PRO A 38 -8.76 -6.91 5.41
C PRO A 38 -8.21 -7.54 4.12
N GLY A 39 -8.39 -8.85 3.93
CA GLY A 39 -7.83 -9.56 2.77
C GLY A 39 -8.29 -9.00 1.41
N LYS A 40 -9.50 -8.43 1.31
CA LYS A 40 -9.97 -7.74 0.10
C LYS A 40 -9.14 -6.50 -0.22
N ILE A 41 -8.74 -5.75 0.80
CA ILE A 41 -7.94 -4.54 0.69
C ILE A 41 -6.50 -4.91 0.33
N ALA A 42 -5.93 -5.92 0.99
CA ALA A 42 -4.59 -6.43 0.66
C ALA A 42 -4.49 -6.83 -0.82
N LYS A 43 -5.43 -7.67 -1.31
CA LYS A 43 -5.48 -8.08 -2.72
C LYS A 43 -5.61 -6.91 -3.69
N TYR A 44 -6.37 -5.88 -3.31
CA TYR A 44 -6.51 -4.69 -4.14
C TYR A 44 -5.20 -3.90 -4.20
N ILE A 45 -4.51 -3.74 -3.08
CA ILE A 45 -3.19 -3.09 -3.04
C ILE A 45 -2.19 -3.88 -3.89
N ASP A 46 -2.14 -5.20 -3.76
CA ASP A 46 -1.26 -6.06 -4.56
C ASP A 46 -1.51 -5.84 -6.07
N SER A 47 -2.78 -5.77 -6.49
CA SER A 47 -3.14 -5.52 -7.89
C SER A 47 -2.71 -4.13 -8.43
N LEU A 48 -2.48 -3.15 -7.55
CA LEU A 48 -1.98 -1.83 -7.91
C LEU A 48 -0.45 -1.77 -7.90
N VAL A 49 0.16 -2.44 -6.94
CA VAL A 49 1.58 -2.35 -6.62
C VAL A 49 2.42 -3.30 -7.48
N ASP A 50 1.95 -4.53 -7.71
CA ASP A 50 2.69 -5.55 -8.48
C ASP A 50 3.06 -5.09 -9.90
N PRO A 51 2.15 -4.50 -10.70
CA PRO A 51 2.49 -4.04 -12.05
C PRO A 51 3.54 -2.93 -12.05
N LEU A 52 3.59 -2.08 -11.01
CA LEU A 52 4.57 -1.01 -10.90
C LEU A 52 5.97 -1.59 -10.67
N PHE A 53 6.10 -2.57 -9.76
CA PHE A 53 7.36 -3.27 -9.55
C PHE A 53 7.81 -4.02 -10.80
N GLU A 54 6.90 -4.69 -11.50
CA GLU A 54 7.23 -5.36 -12.77
C GLU A 54 7.71 -4.37 -13.83
N SER A 55 7.11 -3.18 -13.92
CA SER A 55 7.49 -2.18 -14.91
C SER A 55 8.93 -1.69 -14.73
N VAL A 56 9.35 -1.47 -13.48
CA VAL A 56 10.72 -1.06 -13.14
C VAL A 56 11.72 -2.21 -13.31
N ASN A 57 11.31 -3.44 -12.98
CA ASN A 57 12.19 -4.60 -13.12
C ASN A 57 12.45 -4.98 -14.60
N ARG A 58 11.57 -4.57 -15.53
CA ARG A 58 11.75 -4.77 -16.98
C ARG A 58 12.57 -3.66 -17.66
N GLN A 59 12.90 -2.57 -16.95
CA GLN A 59 13.78 -1.54 -17.49
C GLN A 59 15.25 -2.00 -17.36
N GLU A 60 15.83 -2.42 -18.48
CA GLU A 60 17.25 -2.81 -18.56
C GLU A 60 18.20 -1.61 -18.46
N ASP A 61 17.75 -0.41 -18.86
CA ASP A 61 18.53 0.84 -18.83
C ASP A 61 17.87 1.90 -17.91
N LYS A 62 18.44 2.10 -16.71
CA LYS A 62 18.04 3.19 -15.79
C LYS A 62 18.76 4.49 -16.18
N ILE A 63 18.12 5.30 -17.02
CA ILE A 63 18.62 6.65 -17.37
C ILE A 63 18.23 7.69 -16.29
N LEU A 64 17.12 7.45 -15.58
CA LEU A 64 16.55 8.38 -14.60
C LEU A 64 16.60 7.81 -13.18
N PRO A 65 16.62 8.67 -12.15
CA PRO A 65 16.53 8.22 -10.77
C PRO A 65 15.22 7.45 -10.55
N THR A 66 15.27 6.47 -9.65
CA THR A 66 14.08 5.66 -9.34
C THR A 66 12.99 6.53 -8.71
N PRO A 67 11.76 6.51 -9.26
CA PRO A 67 10.70 7.38 -8.77
C PRO A 67 10.21 6.94 -7.39
N HIS A 68 9.75 7.91 -6.60
CA HIS A 68 8.89 7.68 -5.44
C HIS A 68 7.44 7.75 -5.88
N ILE A 69 6.63 6.75 -5.55
CA ILE A 69 5.22 6.69 -5.97
C ILE A 69 4.32 6.70 -4.75
N ASP A 70 3.40 7.68 -4.70
CA ASP A 70 2.35 7.75 -3.68
C ASP A 70 1.02 7.29 -4.29
N ILE A 71 0.42 6.26 -3.71
CA ILE A 71 -0.89 5.73 -4.10
C ILE A 71 -1.89 6.09 -3.01
N GLN A 72 -2.75 7.06 -3.29
CA GLN A 72 -3.86 7.40 -2.41
C GLN A 72 -4.96 6.35 -2.52
N PHE A 73 -5.24 5.64 -1.43
CA PHE A 73 -6.39 4.75 -1.37
C PHE A 73 -7.68 5.59 -1.50
N PRO A 74 -8.67 5.15 -2.30
CA PRO A 74 -9.89 5.91 -2.50
C PRO A 74 -10.56 6.19 -1.15
N ILE A 75 -11.01 7.43 -0.97
CA ILE A 75 -11.74 7.86 0.22
C ILE A 75 -13.13 7.21 0.15
N VAL A 76 -13.27 6.03 0.73
CA VAL A 76 -14.57 5.40 0.94
C VAL A 76 -15.06 5.90 2.30
N ASP A 77 -16.27 6.46 2.31
CA ASP A 77 -16.92 6.98 3.51
C ASP A 77 -16.78 5.99 4.68
N ARG A 78 -16.42 6.49 5.87
CA ARG A 78 -16.20 5.67 7.07
C ARG A 78 -17.42 4.80 7.41
N ALA A 79 -18.60 5.17 6.92
CA ALA A 79 -19.83 4.40 7.02
C ALA A 79 -19.75 2.98 6.42
N VAL A 80 -18.89 2.72 5.43
CA VAL A 80 -18.82 1.41 4.75
C VAL A 80 -18.02 0.37 5.54
N TYR A 81 -17.09 0.79 6.41
CA TYR A 81 -16.26 -0.11 7.23
C TYR A 81 -16.74 -0.26 8.68
N ALA A 82 -17.88 0.33 9.03
CA ALA A 82 -18.50 0.26 10.35
C ALA A 82 -19.56 -0.86 10.49
N GLN A 83 -19.66 -1.75 9.50
CA GLN A 83 -20.52 -2.94 9.54
C GLN A 83 -19.72 -4.20 9.85
#